data_AF-A0A918DZM9-F1
#
_entry.id   AF-A0A918DZM9-F1
#
_cell.length_a   1.000
_cell.length_b   1.000
_cell.length_c   1.000
_cell.angle_alpha   90.00
_cell.angle_beta   90.00
_cell.angle_gamma   90.00
#
_symmetry.space_group_name_H-M   'P 1'
#
loop_
_entity.id
_entity.type
_entity.pdbx_description
1 polymer ?
#
loop_
_entity_poly.entity_id
_entity_poly.type
_entity_poly.pdbx_seq_one_letter_code
_entity_poly.pdbx_strand_id
1 'polypeptide(L)'
;MSVDLSSVIAATAQWLLRAYPANGGPFSRALAEAQARQATTVAAWLRYPTSVDAALVSLVGPGGSGRLDWLMTSDEPDIDDHAWRTWVDEVVASWAACLLTDPALAELAVTALSGSDHAAGTPADFRRLTSPGEQDLSAAPLLRHPDLLTSVTELYREDLVQRLEADPVEAA
;
A
#
# COMPACT_ATOMS: atom_id res chain seq x y z
N MET A 1 -17.26 -9.56 14.56
CA MET A 1 -16.96 -8.28 13.90
C MET A 1 -15.62 -8.47 13.22
N SER A 2 -15.60 -8.50 11.89
CA SER A 2 -14.34 -8.50 11.14
C SER A 2 -13.68 -7.16 11.42
N VAL A 3 -12.51 -7.17 12.04
CA VAL A 3 -11.74 -5.95 12.18
C VAL A 3 -11.09 -5.70 10.83
N ASP A 4 -11.43 -4.57 10.22
CA ASP A 4 -11.13 -4.30 8.83
C ASP A 4 -9.95 -3.33 8.71
N LEU A 5 -8.95 -3.73 7.92
CA LEU A 5 -7.78 -2.93 7.55
C LEU A 5 -8.16 -1.70 6.70
N SER A 6 -9.44 -1.52 6.35
CA SER A 6 -10.00 -0.39 5.60
C SER A 6 -9.43 0.98 5.98
N SER A 7 -9.31 1.30 7.28
CA SER A 7 -8.77 2.62 7.69
C SER A 7 -7.29 2.77 7.32
N VAL A 8 -6.49 1.73 7.53
CA VAL A 8 -5.06 1.71 7.17
C VAL A 8 -4.90 1.79 5.66
N ILE A 9 -5.70 1.01 4.92
CA ILE A 9 -5.68 0.98 3.45
C ILE A 9 -6.07 2.34 2.88
N ALA A 10 -7.15 2.94 3.38
CA ALA A 10 -7.63 4.23 2.90
C ALA A 10 -6.64 5.35 3.22
N ALA A 11 -6.15 5.42 4.47
CA ALA A 11 -5.21 6.45 4.89
C ALA A 11 -3.89 6.37 4.13
N THR A 12 -3.34 5.16 3.96
CA THR A 12 -2.04 4.97 3.30
C THR A 12 -2.15 5.20 1.78
N ALA A 13 -3.23 4.76 1.14
CA ALA A 13 -3.48 5.10 -0.27
C ALA A 13 -3.65 6.62 -0.47
N GLN A 14 -4.34 7.29 0.47
CA GLN A 14 -4.48 8.75 0.47
C GLN A 14 -3.12 9.43 0.63
N TRP A 15 -2.25 8.93 1.51
CA TRP A 15 -0.89 9.45 1.67
C TRP A 15 -0.11 9.40 0.35
N LEU A 16 -0.09 8.23 -0.30
CA LEU A 16 0.58 8.04 -1.60
C LEU A 16 0.05 8.99 -2.67
N LEU A 17 -1.27 9.18 -2.77
CA LEU A 17 -1.89 10.06 -3.77
C LEU A 17 -1.63 11.54 -3.51
N ARG A 18 -1.40 11.94 -2.25
CA ARG A 18 -1.00 13.30 -1.90
C ARG A 18 0.49 13.55 -2.17
N ALA A 19 1.34 12.58 -1.86
CA ALA A 19 2.77 12.63 -2.12
C ALA A 19 3.09 12.60 -3.63
N TYR A 20 2.34 11.78 -4.39
CA TYR A 20 2.55 11.54 -5.82
C TYR A 20 1.23 11.72 -6.58
N PRO A 21 0.83 12.97 -6.88
CA PRO A 21 -0.46 13.26 -7.47
C PRO A 21 -0.62 12.69 -8.88
N ALA A 22 -1.85 12.31 -9.20
CA ALA A 22 -2.25 11.86 -10.53
C ALA A 22 -2.04 12.96 -11.59
N ASN A 23 -1.83 12.56 -12.84
CA ASN A 23 -1.76 13.48 -13.97
C ASN A 23 -3.11 13.54 -14.71
N GLY A 24 -3.69 14.74 -14.80
CA GLY A 24 -4.90 14.99 -15.59
C GLY A 24 -6.21 15.09 -14.78
N GLY A 25 -7.31 14.70 -15.42
CA GLY A 25 -8.67 14.97 -14.92
C GLY A 25 -9.22 13.96 -13.89
N PRO A 26 -10.51 14.08 -13.51
CA PRO A 26 -11.14 13.23 -12.50
C PRO A 26 -11.02 11.72 -12.79
N PHE A 27 -11.07 11.33 -14.06
CA PHE A 27 -10.88 9.94 -14.47
C PHE A 27 -9.47 9.41 -14.15
N SER A 28 -8.42 10.18 -14.47
CA SER A 28 -7.03 9.84 -14.11
C SER A 28 -6.86 9.74 -12.60
N ARG A 29 -7.49 10.64 -11.84
CA ARG A 29 -7.48 10.57 -10.37
C ARG A 29 -8.11 9.28 -9.85
N ALA A 30 -9.26 8.88 -10.40
CA ALA A 30 -9.92 7.64 -10.04
C ALA A 30 -9.07 6.40 -10.38
N LEU A 31 -8.37 6.39 -11.52
CA LEU A 31 -7.46 5.32 -11.89
C LEU A 31 -6.22 5.27 -10.97
N ALA A 32 -5.63 6.41 -10.64
CA ALA A 32 -4.53 6.49 -9.69
C ALA A 32 -4.96 6.01 -8.30
N GLU A 33 -6.15 6.41 -7.85
CA GLU A 33 -6.72 5.95 -6.58
C GLU A 33 -6.96 4.44 -6.56
N ALA A 34 -7.48 3.88 -7.66
CA ALA A 34 -7.66 2.43 -7.78
C ALA A 34 -6.31 1.68 -7.71
N GLN A 35 -5.27 2.18 -8.37
CA GLN A 35 -3.93 1.58 -8.32
C GLN A 35 -3.31 1.66 -6.92
N ALA A 36 -3.36 2.84 -6.29
CA ALA A 36 -2.83 3.04 -4.94
C ALA A 36 -3.57 2.15 -3.92
N ARG A 37 -4.90 2.02 -4.04
CA ARG A 37 -5.68 1.10 -3.20
C ARG A 37 -5.27 -0.35 -3.41
N GLN A 38 -5.14 -0.82 -4.65
CA GLN A 38 -4.71 -2.20 -4.90
C GLN A 38 -3.34 -2.51 -4.27
N ALA A 39 -2.36 -1.63 -4.46
CA ALA A 39 -1.03 -1.77 -3.87
C ALA A 39 -1.09 -1.80 -2.33
N THR A 40 -1.85 -0.87 -1.74
CA THR A 40 -1.98 -0.74 -0.29
C THR A 40 -2.72 -1.92 0.32
N THR A 41 -3.75 -2.45 -0.35
CA THR A 41 -4.45 -3.66 0.07
C THR A 41 -3.49 -4.85 0.10
N VAL A 42 -2.73 -5.08 -0.97
CA VAL A 42 -1.76 -6.19 -1.02
C VAL A 42 -0.71 -6.05 0.09
N ALA A 43 -0.13 -4.86 0.24
CA ALA A 43 0.85 -4.59 1.29
C ALA A 43 0.28 -4.77 2.71
N ALA A 44 -0.93 -4.29 2.97
CA ALA A 44 -1.58 -4.43 4.28
C ALA A 44 -1.87 -5.89 4.62
N TRP A 45 -2.32 -6.69 3.65
CA TRP A 45 -2.57 -8.12 3.86
C TRP A 45 -1.29 -8.93 4.05
N LEU A 46 -0.18 -8.54 3.43
CA LEU A 46 1.13 -9.16 3.70
C LEU A 46 1.63 -8.83 5.12
N ARG A 47 1.40 -7.59 5.57
CA ARG A 47 1.88 -7.08 6.87
C ARG A 47 1.06 -7.61 8.04
N TYR A 48 -0.26 -7.72 7.85
CA TYR A 48 -1.21 -8.16 8.86
C TYR A 48 -1.98 -9.38 8.34
N PRO A 49 -1.33 -10.55 8.19
CA PRO A 49 -1.89 -11.68 7.45
C PRO A 49 -3.12 -12.33 8.11
N THR A 50 -3.30 -12.16 9.42
CA THR A 50 -4.41 -12.77 10.16
C THR A 50 -5.44 -11.74 10.62
N SER A 51 -6.64 -12.23 10.95
CA SER A 51 -7.67 -11.41 11.60
C SER A 51 -7.26 -10.87 12.98
N VAL A 52 -6.37 -11.58 13.69
CA VAL A 52 -5.81 -11.15 14.97
C VAL A 52 -4.91 -9.93 14.77
N ASP A 53 -4.07 -9.95 13.75
CA ASP A 53 -3.19 -8.84 13.40
C ASP A 53 -4.00 -7.57 13.07
N ALA A 54 -5.07 -7.73 12.28
CA ALA A 54 -6.00 -6.64 11.96
C ALA A 54 -6.70 -6.07 13.20
N ALA A 55 -7.06 -6.93 14.16
CA ALA A 55 -7.64 -6.54 15.43
C ALA A 55 -6.66 -5.73 16.30
N LEU A 56 -5.41 -6.18 16.36
CA LEU A 56 -4.36 -5.52 17.12
C LEU A 56 -4.07 -4.13 16.56
N VAL A 57 -3.85 -3.98 15.25
CA VAL A 57 -3.55 -2.67 14.66
C VAL A 57 -4.71 -1.68 14.81
N SER A 58 -5.95 -2.16 14.84
CA SER A 58 -7.11 -1.28 15.10
C SER A 58 -7.18 -0.79 16.55
N LEU A 59 -6.58 -1.52 17.49
CA LEU A 59 -6.51 -1.14 18.89
C LEU A 59 -5.31 -0.24 19.19
N VAL A 60 -4.13 -0.55 18.62
CA VAL A 60 -2.88 0.17 18.93
C VAL A 60 -2.54 1.28 17.93
N GLY A 61 -3.14 1.25 16.74
CA GLY A 61 -2.82 2.13 15.62
C GLY A 61 -1.55 1.70 14.85
N PRO A 62 -1.42 2.11 13.57
CA PRO A 62 -0.30 1.73 12.71
C PRO A 62 0.97 2.59 12.86
N GLY A 63 0.97 3.61 13.73
CA GLY A 63 2.13 4.48 14.01
C GLY A 63 2.09 5.85 13.31
N GLY A 64 1.39 5.98 12.19
CA GLY A 64 1.14 7.25 11.50
C GLY A 64 2.19 7.65 10.45
N SER A 65 2.00 8.81 9.80
CA SER A 65 2.80 9.27 8.65
C SER A 65 4.04 10.11 8.99
N GLY A 66 4.45 10.20 10.27
CA GLY A 66 5.42 11.21 10.70
C GLY A 66 6.76 11.19 9.95
N ARG A 67 7.38 10.02 9.76
CA ARG A 67 8.66 9.91 9.02
C ARG A 67 8.46 10.13 7.52
N LEU A 68 7.35 9.61 7.00
CA LEU A 68 6.97 9.75 5.60
C LEU A 68 6.74 11.21 5.19
N ASP A 69 6.04 11.98 6.03
CA ASP A 69 5.78 13.41 5.80
C ASP A 69 7.08 14.23 5.83
N TRP A 70 8.02 13.85 6.69
CA TRP A 70 9.36 14.44 6.74
C TRP A 70 10.16 14.19 5.47
N LEU A 71 10.10 12.98 4.91
CA LEU A 71 10.77 12.65 3.64
C LEU A 71 10.23 13.45 2.45
N MET A 72 8.93 13.73 2.43
CA MET A 72 8.31 14.53 1.36
C MET A 72 8.52 16.05 1.51
N THR A 73 9.26 16.49 2.53
CA THR A 73 9.50 17.92 2.86
C THR A 73 8.19 18.70 2.78
N SER A 74 7.17 18.25 3.52
CA SER A 74 5.87 18.90 3.51
C SER A 74 5.74 19.94 4.64
N ASP A 75 5.17 21.09 4.28
CA ASP A 75 4.82 22.21 5.15
C ASP A 75 3.93 21.73 6.33
N GLU A 76 3.96 22.46 7.46
CA GLU A 76 3.19 22.09 8.66
C GLU A 76 1.71 21.87 8.34
N PRO A 77 1.16 20.67 8.64
CA PRO A 77 -0.22 20.34 8.29
C PRO A 77 -1.24 21.18 9.06
N ASP A 78 -2.38 21.45 8.42
CA ASP A 78 -3.57 22.04 9.07
C ASP A 78 -4.14 21.06 10.11
N ILE A 79 -4.60 21.59 11.26
CA ILE A 79 -4.94 20.81 12.47
C ILE A 79 -6.08 19.81 12.20
N ASP A 80 -7.00 20.14 11.30
CA ASP A 80 -8.11 19.27 10.89
C ASP A 80 -7.69 18.11 9.95
N ASP A 81 -6.47 18.15 9.39
CA ASP A 81 -5.95 17.16 8.43
C ASP A 81 -5.10 16.06 9.11
N HIS A 82 -5.04 16.01 10.45
CA HIS A 82 -4.19 15.10 11.22
C HIS A 82 -4.81 13.72 11.51
N ALA A 83 -6.14 13.61 11.53
CA ALA A 83 -6.80 12.38 12.01
C ALA A 83 -6.47 11.16 11.14
N TRP A 84 -6.55 11.28 9.81
CA TRP A 84 -6.25 10.18 8.89
C TRP A 84 -4.74 9.86 8.84
N ARG A 85 -3.86 10.83 9.12
CA ARG A 85 -2.41 10.65 9.16
C ARG A 85 -1.97 9.68 10.25
N THR A 86 -2.70 9.60 11.37
CA THR A 86 -2.44 8.62 12.44
C THR A 86 -2.73 7.17 12.02
N TRP A 87 -3.51 6.99 10.97
CA TRP A 87 -3.86 5.69 10.39
C TRP A 87 -2.98 5.28 9.22
N VAL A 88 -1.96 6.08 8.86
CA VAL A 88 -0.97 5.69 7.87
C VAL A 88 0.00 4.68 8.49
N ASP A 89 0.32 3.64 7.74
CA ASP A 89 1.33 2.65 8.11
C ASP A 89 2.54 2.81 7.19
N GLU A 90 3.70 3.14 7.75
CA GLU A 90 4.92 3.40 6.98
C GLU A 90 5.44 2.16 6.23
N VAL A 91 5.26 0.98 6.83
CA VAL A 91 5.66 -0.30 6.22
C VAL A 91 4.74 -0.60 5.04
N VAL A 92 3.42 -0.46 5.24
CA VAL A 92 2.45 -0.63 4.15
C VAL A 92 2.69 0.38 3.03
N ALA A 93 3.00 1.65 3.35
CA ALA A 93 3.30 2.68 2.36
C ALA A 93 4.56 2.32 1.53
N SER A 94 5.62 1.90 2.21
CA SER A 94 6.88 1.49 1.57
C SER A 94 6.71 0.25 0.70
N TRP A 95 5.99 -0.76 1.19
CA TRP A 95 5.69 -1.97 0.43
C TRP A 95 4.81 -1.65 -0.78
N ALA A 96 3.73 -0.88 -0.60
CA ALA A 96 2.87 -0.44 -1.70
C ALA A 96 3.65 0.34 -2.76
N ALA A 97 4.59 1.22 -2.36
CA ALA A 97 5.50 1.91 -3.26
C ALA A 97 6.37 0.92 -4.06
N CYS A 98 6.94 -0.09 -3.40
CA CYS A 98 7.71 -1.13 -4.08
C CYS A 98 6.85 -1.84 -5.14
N LEU A 99 5.65 -2.28 -4.76
CA LEU A 99 4.73 -3.00 -5.65
C LEU A 99 4.24 -2.13 -6.83
N LEU A 100 4.08 -0.82 -6.66
CA LEU A 100 3.69 0.08 -7.75
C LEU A 100 4.83 0.25 -8.78
N THR A 101 6.07 0.23 -8.32
CA THR A 101 7.27 0.44 -9.17
C THR A 101 7.86 -0.83 -9.78
N ASP A 102 7.52 -2.01 -9.23
CA ASP A 102 8.07 -3.30 -9.63
C ASP A 102 6.95 -4.32 -9.90
N PRO A 103 6.53 -4.49 -11.17
CA PRO A 103 5.44 -5.41 -11.53
C PRO A 103 5.72 -6.88 -11.18
N ALA A 104 6.98 -7.32 -11.27
CA ALA A 104 7.34 -8.70 -10.95
C ALA A 104 7.18 -8.96 -9.44
N LEU A 105 7.61 -7.99 -8.62
CA LEU A 105 7.40 -8.04 -7.18
C LEU A 105 5.90 -8.01 -6.83
N ALA A 106 5.10 -7.24 -7.57
CA ALA A 106 3.65 -7.21 -7.42
C ALA A 106 2.98 -8.56 -7.68
N GLU A 107 3.39 -9.27 -8.73
CA GLU A 107 2.88 -10.61 -9.04
C GLU A 107 3.24 -11.64 -7.95
N LEU A 108 4.47 -11.60 -7.45
CA LEU A 108 4.91 -12.44 -6.32
C LEU A 108 4.09 -12.17 -5.07
N ALA A 109 3.90 -10.89 -4.73
CA ALA A 109 3.10 -10.46 -3.59
C ALA A 109 1.65 -10.93 -3.67
N VAL A 110 1.00 -10.76 -4.83
CA VAL A 110 -0.38 -11.23 -5.04
C VAL A 110 -0.47 -12.74 -4.94
N THR A 111 0.52 -13.47 -5.46
CA THR A 111 0.57 -14.94 -5.37
C THR A 111 0.66 -15.41 -3.92
N ALA A 112 1.51 -14.77 -3.11
CA ALA A 112 1.67 -15.07 -1.69
C ALA A 112 0.38 -14.88 -0.86
N LEU A 113 -0.56 -14.04 -1.31
CA LEU A 113 -1.83 -13.81 -0.62
C LEU A 113 -2.83 -14.97 -0.74
N SER A 114 -2.62 -15.93 -1.64
CA SER A 114 -3.55 -17.03 -1.93
C SER A 114 -3.89 -17.92 -0.72
N GLY A 115 -3.08 -17.88 0.34
CA GLY A 115 -3.30 -18.60 1.60
C GLY A 115 -3.68 -17.74 2.81
N SER A 116 -3.86 -16.43 2.64
CA SER A 116 -4.17 -15.51 3.77
C SER A 116 -5.64 -15.56 4.20
N ASP A 117 -5.90 -15.30 5.49
CA ASP A 117 -7.26 -15.18 6.05
C ASP A 117 -8.10 -14.15 5.27
N HIS A 118 -7.46 -13.10 4.78
CA HIS A 118 -8.11 -12.02 4.03
C HIS A 118 -8.55 -12.44 2.62
N ALA A 119 -7.91 -13.45 2.04
CA ALA A 119 -8.24 -13.98 0.72
C ALA A 119 -9.30 -15.10 0.75
N ALA A 120 -9.77 -15.52 1.93
CA ALA A 120 -10.70 -16.64 2.14
C ALA A 120 -12.15 -16.40 1.65
N GLY A 121 -12.36 -15.46 0.72
CA GLY A 121 -13.66 -15.08 0.15
C GLY A 121 -13.64 -15.02 -1.39
N THR A 122 -13.89 -13.84 -1.95
CA THR A 122 -13.84 -13.61 -3.40
C THR A 122 -12.39 -13.30 -3.83
N PRO A 123 -11.89 -13.87 -4.94
CA PRO A 123 -10.58 -13.50 -5.46
C PRO A 123 -10.55 -12.00 -5.76
N ALA A 124 -9.74 -11.25 -5.03
CA ALA A 124 -9.50 -9.85 -5.35
C ALA A 124 -8.64 -9.79 -6.61
N ASP A 125 -9.17 -9.17 -7.68
CA ASP A 125 -8.41 -8.97 -8.91
C ASP A 125 -7.54 -7.72 -8.80
N PHE A 126 -6.23 -7.93 -8.65
CA PHE A 126 -5.22 -6.87 -8.56
C PHE A 126 -4.63 -6.50 -9.94
N ARG A 127 -5.38 -6.71 -11.04
CA ARG A 127 -4.93 -6.44 -12.43
C ARG A 127 -4.28 -5.07 -12.65
N ARG A 128 -4.77 -4.00 -12.01
CA ARG A 128 -4.21 -2.65 -12.22
C ARG A 128 -2.86 -2.50 -11.54
N LEU A 129 -2.58 -3.30 -10.50
CA LEU A 129 -1.27 -3.36 -9.88
C LEU A 129 -0.29 -4.17 -10.73
N THR A 130 -0.66 -5.41 -11.09
CA THR A 130 0.22 -6.39 -11.74
C THR A 130 0.38 -6.19 -13.25
N SER A 131 -0.69 -5.81 -13.95
CA SER A 131 -0.71 -5.60 -15.40
C SER A 131 -1.48 -4.33 -15.77
N PRO A 132 -1.00 -3.13 -15.37
CA PRO A 132 -1.65 -1.85 -15.68
C PRO A 132 -1.77 -1.64 -17.19
N GLY A 133 -2.90 -1.10 -17.65
CA GLY A 133 -3.04 -0.64 -19.03
C GLY A 133 -2.35 0.70 -19.28
N GLU A 134 -2.27 1.13 -20.54
CA GLU A 134 -1.70 2.44 -20.90
C GLU A 134 -2.36 3.61 -20.17
N GLN A 135 -3.68 3.56 -20.02
CA GLN A 135 -4.44 4.58 -19.29
C GLN A 135 -4.06 4.60 -17.80
N ASP A 136 -3.88 3.43 -17.19
CA ASP A 136 -3.45 3.30 -15.79
C ASP A 136 -2.07 3.93 -15.60
N LEU A 137 -1.11 3.61 -16.48
CA LEU A 137 0.24 4.18 -16.45
C LEU A 137 0.23 5.70 -16.64
N SER A 138 -0.56 6.19 -17.60
CA SER A 138 -0.66 7.63 -17.89
C SER A 138 -1.33 8.43 -16.77
N ALA A 139 -2.21 7.79 -15.99
CA ALA A 139 -2.97 8.43 -14.92
C ALA A 139 -2.13 8.69 -13.67
N ALA A 140 -1.15 7.82 -13.40
CA ALA A 140 -0.36 7.83 -12.17
C ALA A 140 1.16 7.75 -12.45
N PRO A 141 1.72 8.60 -13.34
CA PRO A 141 3.10 8.46 -13.79
C PRO A 141 4.10 8.60 -12.64
N LEU A 142 3.83 9.47 -11.67
CA LEU A 142 4.68 9.65 -10.49
C LEU A 142 4.69 8.41 -9.60
N LEU A 143 3.52 7.80 -9.35
CA LEU A 143 3.39 6.56 -8.57
C LEU A 143 4.07 5.35 -9.24
N ARG A 144 4.38 5.44 -10.53
CA ARG A 144 5.04 4.38 -11.30
C ARG A 144 6.52 4.66 -11.58
N HIS A 145 7.05 5.79 -11.13
CA HIS A 145 8.43 6.18 -11.43
C HIS A 145 9.38 5.68 -10.32
N PRO A 146 10.25 4.68 -10.59
CA PRO A 146 11.10 4.09 -9.55
C PRO A 146 11.97 5.11 -8.84
N ASP A 147 12.59 6.04 -9.58
CA ASP A 147 13.49 7.04 -8.99
C ASP A 147 12.79 8.05 -8.06
N LEU A 148 11.48 8.28 -8.24
CA LEU A 148 10.74 9.21 -7.39
C LEU A 148 10.32 8.57 -6.08
N LEU A 149 10.06 7.26 -6.09
CA LEU A 149 9.67 6.53 -4.89
C LEU A 149 10.86 5.94 -4.13
N THR A 150 12.10 6.04 -4.64
CA THR A 150 13.31 5.43 -4.04
C THR A 150 13.37 5.63 -2.53
N SER A 151 13.28 6.88 -2.05
CA SER A 151 13.36 7.21 -0.61
C SER A 151 12.29 6.53 0.25
N VAL A 152 11.11 6.24 -0.31
CA VAL A 152 10.02 5.55 0.38
C VAL A 152 10.19 4.04 0.27
N THR A 153 10.58 3.52 -0.90
CA THR A 153 10.78 2.09 -1.13
C THR A 153 11.92 1.53 -0.28
N GLU A 154 13.04 2.24 -0.16
CA GLU A 154 14.21 1.76 0.56
C GLU A 154 14.01 1.64 2.08
N LEU A 155 12.94 2.23 2.63
CA LEU A 155 12.66 2.15 4.07
C LEU A 155 12.44 0.72 4.57
N TYR A 156 11.69 -0.09 3.82
CA TYR A 156 11.25 -1.43 4.24
C TYR A 156 11.24 -2.44 3.08
N ARG A 157 12.00 -2.20 1.99
CA ARG A 157 12.09 -3.14 0.86
C ARG A 157 12.67 -4.49 1.26
N GLU A 158 13.68 -4.50 2.13
CA GLU A 158 14.30 -5.74 2.61
C GLU A 158 13.28 -6.58 3.40
N ASP A 159 12.49 -5.97 4.29
CA ASP A 159 11.41 -6.63 5.02
C ASP A 159 10.37 -7.26 4.08
N LEU A 160 10.02 -6.57 2.98
CA LEU A 160 9.08 -7.10 1.98
C LEU A 160 9.66 -8.33 1.30
N VAL A 161 10.90 -8.28 0.83
CA VAL A 161 11.56 -9.41 0.16
C VAL A 161 11.65 -10.59 1.12
N GLN A 162 12.10 -10.37 2.35
CA GLN A 162 12.16 -11.42 3.36
C GLN A 162 10.77 -12.03 3.65
N ARG A 163 9.73 -11.19 3.71
CA ARG A 163 8.35 -11.65 3.93
C ARG A 163 7.82 -12.52 2.79
N LEU A 164 8.23 -12.25 1.54
CA LEU A 164 7.85 -13.02 0.36
C LEU A 164 8.69 -14.30 0.21
N GLU A 165 9.94 -14.30 0.67
CA GLU A 165 10.82 -15.48 0.67
C GLU A 165 10.48 -16.47 1.79
N ALA A 166 9.88 -16.00 2.89
CA ALA A 166 9.54 -16.82 4.05
C ALA A 166 8.35 -17.80 3.83
N ASP A 167 7.74 -17.87 2.65
CA ASP A 167 6.64 -18.78 2.31
C ASP A 167 7.08 -19.79 1.21
N PRO A 168 7.10 -21.13 1.46
CA PRO A 168 5.97 -21.90 1.98
C PRO A 168 6.36 -23.04 2.98
N VAL A 169 6.72 -22.73 4.23
CA VAL A 169 6.99 -23.79 5.24
C VAL A 169 6.61 -23.36 6.66
N GLU A 170 5.31 -23.30 6.99
CA GLU A 170 4.82 -23.55 8.37
C GLU A 170 3.31 -23.80 8.43
N ALA A 171 2.86 -24.80 7.68
CA ALA A 171 1.55 -25.42 7.88
C ALA A 171 1.71 -26.95 7.84
N ALA A 172 2.24 -27.52 8.91
CA ALA A 172 2.27 -28.96 9.18
C ALA A 172 1.99 -29.24 10.65
#